data_AF-A0A7Y9K3Z0-F1
#
_entry.id   AF-A0A7Y9K3Z0-F1
#
_cell.length_a   1.000
_cell.length_b   1.000
_cell.length_c   1.000
_cell.angle_alpha   90.00
_cell.angle_beta   90.00
_cell.angle_gamma   90.00
#
_symmetry.space_group_name_H-M   'P 1'
#
loop_
_entity.id
_entity.type
_entity.pdbx_description
1 polymer ?
#
loop_
_entity_poly.entity_id
_entity_poly.type
_entity_poly.pdbx_seq_one_letter_code
_entity_poly.pdbx_strand_id
1 'polypeptide(L)'
;MRRAALLLATMSLAAPAAAQVCAGASASMASDGRVYGHLPYGDAPPDELVPAPAGFALNGCMVRRDMIPDLQRLLAAAEGDPSVMGQLHALSCHRSIIRQASVFCREHPDAGGDPDATRAISVAPPGHSEHSTGYALDFAVRPANGCPDAEACMAATPAARWLVANAPRFGFEMSFPGGNKQHVKWEPWHWRWVGTSPAAPGAARARFIFARARAQFPANPAVDPVRTIAKVLPIVYIATPAWPKPDAKKKRRR
;
A
#
# COMPACT_ATOMS: atom_id res chain seq x y z
N MET A 1 -4.47 -2.27 -67.45
CA MET A 1 -3.93 -1.25 -66.51
C MET A 1 -4.40 -1.62 -65.10
N ARG A 2 -3.54 -2.21 -64.26
CA ARG A 2 -3.86 -2.55 -62.86
C ARG A 2 -3.49 -1.37 -61.97
N ARG A 3 -4.49 -0.69 -61.38
CA ARG A 3 -4.25 0.31 -60.33
C ARG A 3 -4.18 -0.42 -58.99
N ALA A 4 -2.98 -0.50 -58.42
CA ALA A 4 -2.81 -0.91 -57.02
C ALA A 4 -3.19 0.28 -56.14
N ALA A 5 -4.27 0.16 -55.37
CA ALA A 5 -4.60 1.12 -54.33
C ALA A 5 -3.71 0.83 -53.11
N LEU A 6 -2.82 1.76 -52.78
CA LEU A 6 -1.96 1.71 -51.62
C LEU A 6 -2.83 1.95 -50.37
N LEU A 7 -3.03 0.93 -49.53
CA LEU A 7 -3.63 1.10 -48.20
C LEU A 7 -2.62 1.83 -47.30
N LEU A 8 -2.86 3.12 -47.05
CA LEU A 8 -2.18 3.84 -45.96
C LEU A 8 -2.69 3.29 -44.63
N ALA A 9 -1.88 2.46 -43.96
CA ALA A 9 -2.11 2.09 -42.57
C ALA A 9 -1.82 3.31 -41.69
N THR A 10 -2.86 3.99 -41.22
CA THR A 10 -2.73 5.02 -40.19
C THR A 10 -2.32 4.35 -38.88
N MET A 11 -1.04 4.45 -38.49
CA MET A 11 -0.61 4.11 -37.14
C MET A 11 -1.24 5.12 -36.17
N SER A 12 -2.30 4.72 -35.47
CA SER A 12 -2.77 5.47 -34.29
C SER A 12 -1.71 5.36 -33.22
N LEU A 13 -0.96 6.44 -33.00
CA LEU A 13 -0.14 6.61 -31.80
C LEU A 13 -1.12 6.66 -30.62
N ALA A 14 -1.15 5.60 -29.80
CA ALA A 14 -1.93 5.60 -28.58
C ALA A 14 -1.41 6.73 -27.69
N ALA A 15 -2.26 7.71 -27.39
CA ALA A 15 -1.94 8.75 -26.41
C ALA A 15 -1.65 8.07 -25.06
N PRO A 16 -0.62 8.52 -24.32
CA PRO A 16 -0.38 8.01 -22.98
C PRO A 16 -1.63 8.25 -22.13
N ALA A 17 -2.01 7.25 -21.34
CA ALA A 17 -3.12 7.39 -20.42
C ALA A 17 -2.81 8.49 -19.40
N ALA A 18 -3.81 9.31 -19.08
CA ALA A 18 -3.68 10.40 -18.10
C ALA A 18 -4.60 10.13 -16.91
N ALA A 19 -4.12 10.47 -15.71
CA ALA A 19 -4.90 10.40 -14.48
C ALA A 19 -5.26 11.82 -14.04
N GLN A 20 -6.53 12.05 -13.70
CA GLN A 20 -6.96 13.31 -13.10
C GLN A 20 -6.40 13.39 -11.67
N VAL A 21 -5.57 14.40 -11.38
CA VAL A 21 -4.94 14.57 -10.06
C VAL A 21 -5.62 15.68 -9.25
N CYS A 22 -6.03 16.77 -9.91
CA CYS A 22 -6.80 17.87 -9.33
C CYS A 22 -7.83 18.40 -10.34
N ALA A 23 -8.77 19.25 -9.91
CA ALA A 23 -9.73 19.86 -10.84
C ALA A 23 -8.99 20.62 -11.96
N GLY A 24 -9.19 20.21 -13.22
CA GLY A 24 -8.49 20.79 -14.37
C GLY A 24 -7.02 20.38 -14.55
N ALA A 25 -6.47 19.52 -13.69
CA ALA A 25 -5.09 19.04 -13.77
C ALA A 25 -5.02 17.52 -13.93
N SER A 26 -4.19 17.07 -14.86
CA SER A 26 -3.96 15.65 -15.16
C SER A 26 -2.47 15.35 -15.28
N ALA A 27 -2.07 14.17 -14.82
CA ALA A 27 -0.68 13.71 -14.88
C ALA A 27 -0.54 12.50 -15.82
N SER A 28 0.65 12.35 -16.40
CA SER A 28 1.00 11.16 -17.17
C SER A 28 0.96 9.91 -16.29
N MET A 29 0.31 8.86 -16.77
CA MET A 29 0.24 7.57 -16.09
C MET A 29 1.17 6.58 -16.77
N ALA A 30 2.05 5.96 -15.97
CA ALA A 30 2.91 4.89 -16.45
C ALA A 30 2.09 3.64 -16.85
N SER A 31 2.68 2.73 -17.61
CA SER A 31 2.02 1.51 -18.08
C SER A 31 1.55 0.57 -16.95
N ASP A 32 2.17 0.67 -15.77
CA ASP A 32 1.77 -0.05 -14.57
C ASP A 32 0.76 0.74 -13.70
N GLY A 33 0.24 1.85 -14.22
CA GLY A 33 -0.74 2.69 -13.55
C GLY A 33 -0.14 3.68 -12.57
N ARG A 34 1.19 3.83 -12.47
CA ARG A 34 1.78 4.81 -11.54
C ARG A 34 1.58 6.25 -12.00
N VAL A 35 1.40 7.14 -11.04
CA VAL A 35 1.39 8.60 -11.21
C VAL A 35 2.40 9.20 -10.24
N TYR A 36 3.36 9.98 -10.75
CA TYR A 36 4.45 10.57 -9.97
C TYR A 36 5.18 9.58 -9.02
N GLY A 37 5.36 8.32 -9.46
CA GLY A 37 6.02 7.27 -8.66
C GLY A 37 5.10 6.52 -7.68
N HIS A 38 3.84 6.94 -7.52
CA HIS A 38 2.88 6.30 -6.62
C HIS A 38 2.06 5.22 -7.31
N LEU A 39 1.98 4.05 -6.66
CA LEU A 39 1.15 2.94 -7.11
C LEU A 39 -0.34 3.26 -6.93
N PRO A 40 -1.22 2.81 -7.85
CA PRO A 40 -2.64 2.99 -7.68
C PRO A 40 -3.17 2.07 -6.58
N TYR A 41 -4.04 2.62 -5.74
CA TYR A 41 -4.76 1.92 -4.68
C TYR A 41 -6.25 2.25 -4.77
N GLY A 42 -7.09 1.27 -4.44
CA GLY A 42 -8.53 1.50 -4.27
C GLY A 42 -8.84 2.17 -2.92
N ASP A 43 -10.11 2.50 -2.73
CA ASP A 43 -10.63 2.92 -1.43
C ASP A 43 -11.16 1.71 -0.65
N ALA A 44 -10.92 1.68 0.66
CA ALA A 44 -11.49 0.66 1.53
C ALA A 44 -13.01 0.81 1.60
N PRO A 45 -13.79 -0.29 1.53
CA PRO A 45 -15.21 -0.27 1.83
C PRO A 45 -15.47 0.28 3.25
N PRO A 46 -16.39 1.26 3.42
CA PRO A 46 -16.63 1.89 4.73
C PRO A 46 -17.03 0.90 5.84
N ASP A 47 -17.72 -0.19 5.49
CA ASP A 47 -18.14 -1.23 6.42
C ASP A 47 -16.98 -2.11 6.90
N GLU A 48 -15.83 -2.12 6.21
CA GLU A 48 -14.63 -2.84 6.62
C GLU A 48 -13.69 -1.99 7.52
N LEU A 49 -14.01 -0.72 7.69
CA LEU A 49 -13.29 0.22 8.56
C LEU A 49 -13.89 0.25 9.96
N VAL A 50 -13.02 0.31 10.97
CA VAL A 50 -13.39 0.44 12.38
C VAL A 50 -12.52 1.50 13.05
N PRO A 51 -12.97 2.13 14.15
CA PRO A 51 -12.13 3.04 14.90
C PRO A 51 -10.87 2.34 15.40
N ALA A 52 -9.74 3.04 15.36
CA ALA A 52 -8.53 2.57 16.02
C ALA A 52 -8.71 2.54 17.55
N PRO A 53 -7.83 1.84 18.30
CA PRO A 53 -7.93 1.74 19.75
C PRO A 53 -8.11 3.10 20.44
N ALA A 54 -8.96 3.13 21.47
CA ALA A 54 -9.26 4.37 22.19
C ALA A 54 -7.99 5.02 22.77
N GLY A 55 -7.89 6.34 22.66
CA GLY A 55 -6.73 7.12 23.13
C GLY A 55 -5.49 7.04 22.23
N PHE A 56 -5.44 6.14 21.25
CA PHE A 56 -4.31 6.04 20.33
C PHE A 56 -4.24 7.22 19.36
N ALA A 57 -5.36 7.65 18.80
CA ALA A 57 -5.36 8.63 17.73
C ALA A 57 -5.45 10.07 18.24
N LEU A 58 -4.64 10.97 17.67
CA LEU A 58 -4.68 12.41 17.98
C LEU A 58 -5.98 13.07 17.49
N ASN A 59 -6.58 12.50 16.44
CA ASN A 59 -7.86 12.87 15.86
C ASN A 59 -8.60 11.59 15.46
N GLY A 60 -9.82 11.71 14.91
CA GLY A 60 -10.55 10.54 14.39
C GLY A 60 -9.71 9.71 13.41
N CYS A 61 -9.54 8.42 13.70
CA CYS A 61 -8.72 7.48 12.96
C CYS A 61 -9.50 6.19 12.74
N MET A 62 -9.73 5.86 11.47
CA MET A 62 -10.36 4.63 11.05
C MET A 62 -9.32 3.74 10.38
N VAL A 63 -9.40 2.44 10.63
CA VAL A 63 -8.47 1.45 10.08
C VAL A 63 -9.22 0.18 9.69
N ARG A 64 -8.59 -0.68 8.89
CA ARG A 64 -9.15 -1.99 8.55
C ARG A 64 -9.25 -2.85 9.80
N ARG A 65 -10.41 -3.49 10.00
CA ARG A 65 -10.65 -4.37 11.16
C ARG A 65 -9.58 -5.45 11.36
N ASP A 66 -9.04 -5.97 10.26
CA ASP A 66 -8.02 -7.04 10.28
C ASP A 66 -6.73 -6.61 11.00
N MET A 67 -6.42 -5.31 10.98
CA MET A 67 -5.20 -4.76 11.59
C MET A 67 -5.34 -4.59 13.11
N ILE A 68 -6.56 -4.53 13.65
CA ILE A 68 -6.81 -4.18 15.07
C ILE A 68 -6.09 -5.11 16.05
N PRO A 69 -6.15 -6.45 15.93
CA PRO A 69 -5.50 -7.33 16.90
C PRO A 69 -3.98 -7.11 16.95
N ASP A 70 -3.37 -6.82 15.80
CA ASP A 70 -1.93 -6.62 15.69
C ASP A 70 -1.52 -5.22 16.16
N LEU A 71 -2.32 -4.20 15.85
CA LEU A 71 -2.14 -2.84 16.36
C LEU A 71 -2.23 -2.80 17.89
N GLN A 72 -3.22 -3.46 18.49
CA GLN A 72 -3.35 -3.53 19.95
C GLN A 72 -2.13 -4.17 20.61
N ARG A 73 -1.60 -5.25 20.03
CA ARG A 73 -0.38 -5.89 20.54
C ARG A 73 0.86 -5.00 20.39
N LEU A 74 0.97 -4.26 19.29
CA LEU A 74 2.05 -3.27 19.11
C LEU A 74 1.99 -2.19 20.20
N LEU A 75 0.81 -1.61 20.43
CA LEU A 75 0.62 -0.54 21.41
C LEU A 75 0.88 -1.02 22.84
N ALA A 76 0.39 -2.21 23.20
CA ALA A 76 0.65 -2.79 24.52
C ALA A 76 2.14 -3.08 24.74
N ALA A 77 2.84 -3.55 23.71
CA ALA A 77 4.28 -3.79 23.77
C ALA A 77 5.07 -2.48 23.89
N ALA A 78 4.64 -1.41 23.20
CA ALA A 78 5.26 -0.09 23.31
C ALA A 78 5.04 0.53 24.69
N GLU A 79 3.82 0.40 25.25
CA GLU A 79 3.49 0.91 26.59
C GLU A 79 4.29 0.22 27.70
N GLY A 80 4.57 -1.07 27.54
CA GLY A 80 5.37 -1.85 28.50
C GLY A 80 6.89 -1.66 28.37
N ASP A 81 7.38 -0.94 27.36
CA ASP A 81 8.81 -0.80 27.09
C ASP A 81 9.33 0.59 27.51
N PRO A 82 10.20 0.67 28.54
CA PRO A 82 10.71 1.95 29.03
C PRO A 82 11.55 2.71 28.00
N SER A 83 12.07 2.03 26.97
CA SER A 83 12.85 2.67 25.90
C SER A 83 12.01 3.55 24.97
N VAL A 84 10.68 3.42 24.97
CA VAL A 84 9.81 4.24 24.10
C VAL A 84 9.83 5.72 24.55
N MET A 85 10.13 6.01 25.83
CA MET A 85 10.35 7.37 26.38
C MET A 85 9.34 8.43 25.89
N GLY A 86 8.10 8.01 25.67
CA GLY A 86 7.01 8.74 25.01
C GLY A 86 5.86 7.81 24.67
N GLN A 87 4.79 8.34 24.12
CA GLN A 87 3.60 7.61 23.68
C GLN A 87 3.53 7.61 22.15
N LEU A 88 3.22 6.45 21.59
CA LEU A 88 2.90 6.30 20.18
C LEU A 88 1.44 6.67 19.95
N HIS A 89 1.19 7.52 18.96
CA HIS A 89 -0.14 7.92 18.55
C HIS A 89 -0.36 7.77 17.06
N ALA A 90 -1.61 7.65 16.64
CA ALA A 90 -1.99 7.80 15.24
C ALA A 90 -2.15 9.28 14.90
N LEU A 91 -1.35 9.77 13.96
CA LEU A 91 -1.49 11.08 13.33
C LEU A 91 -2.57 11.05 12.24
N SER A 92 -2.50 10.03 11.37
CA SER A 92 -3.35 9.87 10.21
C SER A 92 -3.55 8.38 9.92
N CYS A 93 -4.72 7.99 9.43
CA CYS A 93 -5.11 6.58 9.19
C CYS A 93 -5.84 6.48 7.85
N HIS A 94 -6.98 5.79 7.77
CA HIS A 94 -7.77 5.79 6.54
C HIS A 94 -8.12 7.21 6.09
N ARG A 95 -7.89 7.45 4.79
CA ARG A 95 -8.27 8.67 4.10
C ARG A 95 -8.85 8.28 2.75
N SER A 96 -10.14 8.56 2.56
CA SER A 96 -10.81 8.27 1.28
C SER A 96 -10.14 8.98 0.12
N ILE A 97 -10.35 8.49 -1.10
CA ILE A 97 -9.80 9.09 -2.32
C ILE A 97 -10.26 10.55 -2.46
N ILE A 98 -11.51 10.84 -2.12
CA ILE A 98 -12.06 12.21 -2.15
C ILE A 98 -11.35 13.11 -1.15
N ARG A 99 -11.12 12.64 0.08
CA ARG A 99 -10.37 13.40 1.08
C ARG A 99 -8.90 13.55 0.68
N GLN A 100 -8.32 12.55 0.02
CA GLN A 100 -6.96 12.63 -0.55
C GLN A 100 -6.87 13.76 -1.57
N ALA A 101 -7.88 13.94 -2.43
CA ALA A 101 -7.95 15.06 -3.37
C ALA A 101 -7.89 16.42 -2.67
N SER A 102 -8.65 16.62 -1.60
CA SER A 102 -8.58 17.87 -0.82
C SER A 102 -7.20 18.12 -0.18
N VAL A 103 -6.50 17.05 0.23
CA VAL A 103 -5.15 17.17 0.82
C VAL A 103 -4.08 17.42 -0.26
N PHE A 104 -4.18 16.74 -1.41
CA PHE A 104 -3.24 16.88 -2.50
C PHE A 104 -3.39 18.24 -3.19
N CYS A 105 -4.62 18.66 -3.52
CA CYS A 105 -4.93 19.83 -4.36
C CYS A 105 -5.05 21.15 -3.59
N ARG A 106 -4.70 21.20 -2.30
CA ARG A 106 -4.62 22.47 -1.57
C ARG A 106 -3.54 23.37 -2.20
N GLU A 107 -3.66 24.69 -2.13
CA GLU A 107 -2.65 25.61 -2.68
C GLU A 107 -1.24 25.33 -2.13
N HIS A 108 -0.24 25.34 -3.01
CA HIS A 108 1.18 25.13 -2.68
C HIS A 108 2.00 26.37 -3.10
N PRO A 109 2.47 27.19 -2.14
CA PRO A 109 3.10 28.48 -2.45
C PRO A 109 4.49 28.38 -3.10
N ASP A 110 5.15 27.22 -3.06
CA ASP A 110 6.55 27.05 -3.49
C ASP A 110 6.71 26.33 -4.85
N ALA A 111 5.70 26.37 -5.71
CA ALA A 111 5.73 25.63 -6.97
C ALA A 111 6.51 26.38 -8.08
N GLY A 112 7.81 26.13 -8.17
CA GLY A 112 8.50 26.19 -9.47
C GLY A 112 8.22 24.94 -10.30
N GLY A 113 8.10 25.05 -11.62
CA GLY A 113 7.93 23.89 -12.51
C GLY A 113 6.54 23.23 -12.44
N ASP A 114 6.50 21.89 -12.30
CA ASP A 114 5.27 21.10 -12.12
C ASP A 114 4.86 21.06 -10.62
N PRO A 115 3.84 21.83 -10.18
CA PRO A 115 3.39 21.87 -8.79
C PRO A 115 2.94 20.52 -8.25
N ASP A 116 2.26 19.72 -9.08
CA ASP A 116 1.68 18.45 -8.68
C ASP A 116 2.78 17.40 -8.50
N ALA A 117 3.82 17.41 -9.35
CA ALA A 117 5.01 16.58 -9.16
C ALA A 117 5.75 16.92 -7.86
N THR A 118 5.93 18.22 -7.58
CA THR A 118 6.56 18.69 -6.32
C THR A 118 5.73 18.26 -5.11
N ARG A 119 4.41 18.40 -5.20
CA ARG A 119 3.49 17.95 -4.15
C ARG A 119 3.55 16.43 -3.93
N ALA A 120 3.67 15.67 -5.01
CA ALA A 120 3.73 14.21 -4.99
C ALA A 120 4.96 13.65 -4.26
N ILE A 121 6.01 14.45 -4.03
CA ILE A 121 7.14 14.04 -3.18
C ILE A 121 6.67 13.71 -1.75
N SER A 122 5.69 14.45 -1.23
CA SER A 122 5.26 14.35 0.17
C SER A 122 3.81 13.92 0.37
N VAL A 123 2.98 13.99 -0.67
CA VAL A 123 1.56 13.67 -0.59
C VAL A 123 1.16 12.93 -1.84
N ALA A 124 0.71 11.69 -1.69
CA ALA A 124 0.29 10.89 -2.84
C ALA A 124 -0.89 11.53 -3.61
N PRO A 125 -0.95 11.38 -4.94
CA PRO A 125 -2.12 11.73 -5.74
C PRO A 125 -3.39 10.99 -5.29
N PRO A 126 -4.60 11.53 -5.56
CA PRO A 126 -5.85 10.85 -5.25
C PRO A 126 -5.96 9.51 -5.97
N GLY A 127 -6.31 8.44 -5.24
CA GLY A 127 -6.33 7.08 -5.78
C GLY A 127 -4.95 6.39 -5.78
N HIS A 128 -3.91 7.05 -5.24
CA HIS A 128 -2.56 6.49 -5.17
C HIS A 128 -1.98 6.51 -3.74
N SER A 129 -2.78 6.85 -2.72
CA SER A 129 -2.35 6.84 -1.32
C SER A 129 -2.62 5.50 -0.65
N GLU A 130 -1.61 4.93 0.01
CA GLU A 130 -1.77 3.72 0.82
C GLU A 130 -2.80 3.90 1.95
N HIS A 131 -3.00 5.13 2.46
CA HIS A 131 -4.04 5.42 3.46
C HIS A 131 -5.45 5.06 2.99
N SER A 132 -5.73 5.14 1.67
CA SER A 132 -7.04 4.79 1.11
C SER A 132 -7.40 3.32 1.34
N THR A 133 -6.38 2.46 1.49
CA THR A 133 -6.58 1.03 1.77
C THR A 133 -7.05 0.76 3.20
N GLY A 134 -6.86 1.72 4.11
CA GLY A 134 -7.10 1.59 5.56
C GLY A 134 -6.13 0.65 6.30
N TYR A 135 -5.13 0.09 5.61
CA TYR A 135 -4.05 -0.70 6.21
C TYR A 135 -2.80 0.13 6.53
N ALA A 136 -2.74 1.39 6.09
CA ALA A 136 -1.64 2.30 6.39
C ALA A 136 -2.03 3.37 7.42
N LEU A 137 -1.06 3.75 8.24
CA LEU A 137 -1.18 4.82 9.22
C LEU A 137 0.15 5.55 9.40
N ASP A 138 0.03 6.79 9.88
CA ASP A 138 1.15 7.62 10.29
C ASP A 138 1.24 7.61 11.81
N PHE A 139 2.39 7.20 12.36
CA PHE A 139 2.69 7.33 13.77
C PHE A 139 3.17 8.74 14.12
N ALA A 140 2.76 9.22 15.28
CA ALA A 140 3.33 10.39 15.96
C ALA A 140 3.83 9.97 17.34
N VAL A 141 4.78 10.75 17.88
CA VAL A 141 5.32 10.55 19.24
C VAL A 141 4.90 11.71 20.11
N ARG A 142 4.47 11.43 21.34
CA ARG A 142 4.19 12.44 22.36
C ARG A 142 4.99 12.21 23.65
N PRO A 143 5.52 13.26 24.29
CA PRO A 143 5.58 14.64 23.80
C PRO A 143 6.45 14.78 22.53
N ALA A 144 6.16 15.79 21.70
CA ALA A 144 6.81 15.96 20.40
C ALA A 144 8.30 16.39 20.49
N ASN A 145 8.71 16.94 21.64
CA ASN A 145 10.09 17.29 21.97
C ASN A 145 10.84 18.07 20.86
N GLY A 146 10.18 19.05 20.26
CA GLY A 146 10.77 19.94 19.25
C GLY A 146 10.81 19.38 17.83
N CYS A 147 10.31 18.16 17.60
CA CYS A 147 10.12 17.61 16.26
C CYS A 147 8.64 17.71 15.85
N PRO A 148 8.31 18.43 14.76
CA PRO A 148 6.95 18.45 14.23
C PRO A 148 6.49 17.04 13.78
N ASP A 149 5.18 16.85 13.71
CA ASP A 149 4.60 15.63 13.18
C ASP A 149 4.92 15.45 11.69
N ALA A 150 5.07 14.20 11.25
CA ALA A 150 5.39 13.84 9.86
C ALA A 150 6.69 14.48 9.33
N GLU A 151 7.69 14.61 10.19
CA GLU A 151 9.04 15.10 9.88
C GLU A 151 10.15 14.09 10.18
N ALA A 152 11.26 14.19 9.43
CA ALA A 152 12.35 13.23 9.49
C ALA A 152 13.04 13.14 10.86
N CYS A 153 13.01 14.24 11.64
CA CYS A 153 13.56 14.26 13.00
C CYS A 153 12.91 13.22 13.93
N MET A 154 11.70 12.72 13.61
CA MET A 154 11.02 11.69 14.38
C MET A 154 11.86 10.42 14.47
N ALA A 155 12.64 10.08 13.43
CA ALA A 155 13.50 8.90 13.41
C ALA A 155 14.57 8.90 14.52
N ALA A 156 14.92 10.08 15.05
CA ALA A 156 15.85 10.23 16.16
C ALA A 156 15.19 10.07 17.54
N THR A 157 13.87 9.87 17.60
CA THR A 157 13.17 9.63 18.87
C THR A 157 13.37 8.18 19.33
N PRO A 158 13.37 7.92 20.65
CA PRO A 158 13.42 6.55 21.18
C PRO A 158 12.23 5.69 20.69
N ALA A 159 11.02 6.24 20.67
CA ALA A 159 9.82 5.58 20.16
C ALA A 159 9.92 5.17 18.67
N ALA A 160 10.44 6.03 17.80
CA ALA A 160 10.60 5.68 16.38
C ALA A 160 11.67 4.60 16.17
N ARG A 161 12.77 4.64 16.92
CA ARG A 161 13.77 3.55 16.90
C ARG A 161 13.17 2.24 17.38
N TRP A 162 12.32 2.28 18.40
CA TRP A 162 11.59 1.12 18.88
C TRP A 162 10.67 0.55 17.79
N LEU A 163 9.94 1.40 17.06
CA LEU A 163 9.12 0.98 15.92
C LEU A 163 9.97 0.27 14.85
N VAL A 164 11.10 0.85 14.44
CA VAL A 164 12.02 0.22 13.48
C VAL A 164 12.47 -1.17 13.92
N ALA A 165 12.74 -1.36 15.21
CA ALA A 165 13.17 -2.65 15.74
C ALA A 165 12.03 -3.67 15.94
N ASN A 166 10.81 -3.21 16.24
CA ASN A 166 9.75 -4.09 16.77
C ASN A 166 8.49 -4.18 15.90
N ALA A 167 8.13 -3.14 15.16
CA ALA A 167 6.89 -3.08 14.39
C ALA A 167 6.71 -4.25 13.40
N PRO A 168 7.77 -4.78 12.73
CA PRO A 168 7.64 -5.97 11.89
C PRO A 168 7.10 -7.21 12.60
N ARG A 169 7.38 -7.37 13.91
CA ARG A 169 6.86 -8.49 14.73
C ARG A 169 5.35 -8.43 14.90
N PHE A 170 4.75 -7.26 14.66
CA PHE A 170 3.32 -7.01 14.69
C PHE A 170 2.74 -6.81 13.28
N GLY A 171 3.49 -7.16 12.23
CA GLY A 171 2.99 -7.11 10.86
C GLY A 171 3.01 -5.73 10.22
N PHE A 172 3.68 -4.74 10.83
CA PHE A 172 3.85 -3.40 10.25
C PHE A 172 5.22 -3.27 9.58
N GLU A 173 5.23 -2.73 8.36
CA GLU A 173 6.45 -2.42 7.60
C GLU A 173 6.46 -0.97 7.13
N MET A 174 7.65 -0.35 7.08
CA MET A 174 7.80 1.07 6.73
C MET A 174 7.87 1.24 5.22
N SER A 175 6.82 1.81 4.62
CA SER A 175 6.62 1.81 3.16
C SER A 175 7.65 2.64 2.40
N PHE A 176 8.08 3.77 2.97
CA PHE A 176 8.93 4.75 2.28
C PHE A 176 10.26 4.97 3.03
N PRO A 177 11.19 4.01 3.01
CA PRO A 177 12.52 4.19 3.58
C PRO A 177 13.34 5.23 2.82
N GLY A 178 14.43 5.71 3.42
CA GLY A 178 15.39 6.58 2.77
C GLY A 178 15.92 5.99 1.47
N GLY A 179 15.90 6.77 0.38
CA GLY A 179 16.35 6.32 -0.94
C GLY A 179 15.41 5.32 -1.63
N ASN A 180 14.13 5.23 -1.24
CA ASN A 180 13.17 4.37 -1.92
C ASN A 180 13.06 4.71 -3.43
N LYS A 181 12.80 3.68 -4.25
CA LYS A 181 12.75 3.82 -5.72
C LYS A 181 11.46 4.47 -6.25
N GLN A 182 10.52 4.82 -5.37
CA GLN A 182 9.31 5.56 -5.76
C GLN A 182 9.57 7.06 -5.82
N HIS A 183 10.74 7.54 -5.34
CA HIS A 183 11.08 8.96 -5.21
C HIS A 183 10.11 9.73 -4.29
N VAL A 184 9.39 9.02 -3.44
CA VAL A 184 8.65 9.60 -2.32
C VAL A 184 9.66 10.02 -1.25
N LYS A 185 9.38 11.09 -0.51
CA LYS A 185 10.24 11.48 0.61
C LYS A 185 10.42 10.32 1.59
N TRP A 186 11.49 10.38 2.38
CA TRP A 186 11.64 9.43 3.47
C TRP A 186 10.59 9.73 4.55
N GLU A 187 9.78 8.72 4.89
CA GLU A 187 8.65 8.85 5.82
C GLU A 187 8.81 7.88 7.01
N PRO A 188 9.65 8.18 8.01
CA PRO A 188 9.80 7.33 9.20
C PRO A 188 8.51 7.14 10.01
N TRP A 189 7.51 7.99 9.78
CA TRP A 189 6.20 7.91 10.41
C TRP A 189 5.20 7.02 9.67
N HIS A 190 5.38 6.73 8.36
CA HIS A 190 4.38 6.05 7.53
C HIS A 190 4.60 4.53 7.50
N TRP A 191 3.61 3.79 7.98
CA TRP A 191 3.68 2.34 8.10
C TRP A 191 2.42 1.68 7.53
N ARG A 192 2.60 0.56 6.84
CA ARG A 192 1.49 -0.30 6.39
C ARG A 192 1.50 -1.62 7.12
N TRP A 193 0.32 -2.15 7.39
CA TRP A 193 0.14 -3.48 7.93
C TRP A 193 -0.06 -4.52 6.82
N VAL A 194 0.69 -5.61 6.91
CA VAL A 194 0.65 -6.76 6.00
C VAL A 194 0.48 -8.10 6.73
N GLY A 195 0.18 -8.04 8.03
CA GLY A 195 0.04 -9.19 8.92
C GLY A 195 1.37 -9.81 9.31
N THR A 196 1.44 -10.28 10.57
CA THR A 196 2.63 -10.92 11.17
C THR A 196 3.19 -12.10 10.40
N SER A 197 2.36 -12.75 9.58
CA SER A 197 2.76 -13.82 8.66
C SER A 197 1.76 -13.88 7.49
N PRO A 198 2.08 -14.58 6.38
CA PRO A 198 1.12 -14.81 5.30
C PRO A 198 -0.19 -15.48 5.75
N ALA A 199 -0.15 -16.26 6.83
CA ALA A 199 -1.28 -17.01 7.35
C ALA A 199 -2.08 -16.26 8.43
N ALA A 200 -1.61 -15.07 8.86
CA ALA A 200 -2.35 -14.29 9.84
C ALA A 200 -3.73 -13.87 9.29
N PRO A 201 -4.80 -13.89 10.09
CA PRO A 201 -6.13 -13.47 9.65
C PRO A 201 -6.09 -12.09 8.99
N GLY A 202 -6.69 -11.96 7.81
CA GLY A 202 -6.72 -10.71 7.02
C GLY A 202 -5.41 -10.36 6.27
N ALA A 203 -4.29 -11.00 6.59
CA ALA A 203 -2.99 -10.73 5.97
C ALA A 203 -2.98 -11.01 4.47
N ALA A 204 -3.69 -12.06 4.02
CA ALA A 204 -3.78 -12.40 2.60
C ALA A 204 -4.30 -11.22 1.75
N ARG A 205 -5.31 -10.50 2.26
CA ARG A 205 -5.88 -9.34 1.58
C ARG A 205 -4.91 -8.16 1.56
N ALA A 206 -4.34 -7.80 2.70
CA ALA A 206 -3.35 -6.73 2.80
C ALA A 206 -2.13 -7.01 1.90
N ARG A 207 -1.60 -8.24 1.93
CA ARG A 207 -0.47 -8.67 1.10
C ARG A 207 -0.81 -8.68 -0.38
N PHE A 208 -2.05 -8.96 -0.76
CA PHE A 208 -2.49 -8.85 -2.16
C PHE A 208 -2.51 -7.38 -2.62
N ILE A 209 -3.09 -6.49 -1.83
CA ILE A 209 -3.14 -5.04 -2.12
C ILE A 209 -1.72 -4.47 -2.28
N PHE A 210 -0.81 -4.84 -1.39
CA PHE A 210 0.57 -4.36 -1.40
C PHE A 210 1.54 -5.25 -2.19
N ALA A 211 1.08 -6.27 -2.92
CA ALA A 211 1.96 -7.24 -3.57
C ALA A 211 2.98 -6.57 -4.50
N ARG A 212 2.52 -5.58 -5.29
CA ARG A 212 3.38 -4.82 -6.20
C ARG A 212 4.35 -3.91 -5.45
N ALA A 213 3.86 -3.20 -4.44
CA ALA A 213 4.69 -2.35 -3.58
C ALA A 213 5.81 -3.18 -2.94
N ARG A 214 5.47 -4.30 -2.29
CA ARG A 214 6.44 -5.18 -1.63
C ARG A 214 7.47 -5.78 -2.59
N ALA A 215 7.09 -6.07 -3.83
CA ALA A 215 8.00 -6.64 -4.82
C ALA A 215 8.93 -5.60 -5.48
N GLN A 216 8.43 -4.41 -5.79
CA GLN A 216 9.15 -3.40 -6.58
C GLN A 216 9.80 -2.32 -5.71
N PHE A 217 9.17 -2.03 -4.57
CA PHE A 217 9.47 -0.95 -3.63
C PHE A 217 9.46 -1.50 -2.20
N PRO A 218 10.40 -2.41 -1.88
CA PRO A 218 10.38 -3.11 -0.61
C PRO A 218 10.46 -2.12 0.55
N ALA A 219 9.62 -2.35 1.55
CA ALA A 219 9.67 -1.64 2.81
C ALA A 219 11.01 -1.90 3.52
N ASN A 220 11.39 -1.00 4.42
CA ASN A 220 12.50 -1.24 5.32
C ASN A 220 12.27 -0.50 6.64
N PRO A 221 12.07 -1.18 7.77
CA PRO A 221 12.06 -2.64 7.91
C PRO A 221 10.85 -3.28 7.22
N ALA A 222 11.02 -4.49 6.71
CA ALA A 222 9.97 -5.30 6.07
C ALA A 222 9.45 -6.39 7.02
N VAL A 223 8.19 -6.80 6.81
CA VAL A 223 7.63 -7.99 7.48
C VAL A 223 7.90 -9.21 6.62
N ASP A 224 8.86 -10.03 7.04
CA ASP A 224 9.48 -11.11 6.26
C ASP A 224 10.10 -10.60 4.94
N PRO A 225 11.32 -11.01 4.58
CA PRO A 225 11.82 -10.73 3.23
C PRO A 225 10.90 -11.42 2.21
N VAL A 226 10.48 -10.68 1.16
CA VAL A 226 9.76 -11.27 0.03
C VAL A 226 10.69 -12.32 -0.61
N ARG A 227 10.36 -13.61 -0.43
CA ARG A 227 11.10 -14.69 -1.08
C ARG A 227 10.58 -14.84 -2.51
N THR A 228 11.30 -14.27 -3.47
CA THR A 228 11.07 -14.55 -4.89
C THR A 228 11.52 -15.98 -5.17
N ILE A 229 10.57 -16.90 -5.34
CA ILE A 229 10.88 -18.25 -5.82
C ILE A 229 11.20 -18.12 -7.32
N ALA A 230 12.50 -18.15 -7.65
CA ALA A 230 13.00 -17.93 -9.01
C ALA A 230 12.50 -18.95 -10.05
N LYS A 231 11.99 -20.11 -9.61
CA LYS A 231 11.40 -21.15 -10.44
C LYS A 231 10.26 -21.82 -9.70
N VAL A 232 9.03 -21.56 -10.11
CA VAL A 232 7.94 -22.50 -9.87
C VAL A 232 8.19 -23.65 -10.83
N LEU A 233 8.49 -24.85 -10.31
CA LEU A 233 8.47 -26.04 -11.16
C LEU A 233 7.08 -26.09 -11.80
N PRO A 234 6.96 -26.23 -13.13
CA PRO A 234 5.65 -26.31 -13.76
C PRO A 234 4.86 -27.41 -13.08
N ILE A 235 3.60 -27.12 -12.74
CA ILE A 235 2.67 -28.15 -12.29
C ILE A 235 2.65 -29.20 -13.41
N VAL A 236 3.19 -30.38 -13.12
CA VAL A 236 3.08 -31.51 -14.03
C VAL A 236 1.62 -31.89 -14.04
N TYR A 237 0.90 -31.48 -15.09
CA TYR A 237 -0.42 -32.03 -15.35
C TYR A 237 -0.23 -33.52 -15.60
N ILE A 238 -0.52 -34.32 -14.58
CA ILE A 238 -0.70 -35.76 -14.77
C ILE A 238 -1.93 -35.87 -15.67
N ALA A 239 -1.74 -36.40 -16.88
CA ALA A 239 -2.86 -36.68 -17.77
C ALA A 239 -3.93 -37.44 -17.00
N THR A 240 -5.18 -36.98 -17.06
CA THR A 240 -6.30 -37.71 -16.49
C THR A 240 -6.25 -39.14 -17.03
N PRO A 241 -6.19 -40.17 -16.18
CA PRO A 241 -6.21 -41.55 -16.66
C PRO A 241 -7.45 -41.76 -17.52
N ALA A 242 -7.32 -42.54 -18.59
CA ALA A 242 -8.43 -42.86 -19.47
C ALA A 242 -9.61 -43.37 -18.64
N TRP A 243 -10.77 -42.71 -18.75
CA TRP A 243 -11.97 -43.10 -18.04
C TRP A 243 -12.37 -44.53 -18.48
N PRO A 244 -12.37 -45.53 -17.57
CA PRO A 244 -12.84 -46.85 -17.92
C PRO A 244 -14.33 -46.76 -18.20
N LYS A 245 -14.73 -47.11 -19.43
CA LYS A 245 -16.14 -47.15 -19.83
C LYS A 245 -16.87 -48.13 -18.90
N PRO A 246 -17.96 -47.71 -18.23
CA PRO A 246 -18.67 -48.61 -17.32
C PRO A 246 -19.18 -49.84 -18.09
N ASP A 247 -19.07 -51.00 -17.46
CA ASP A 247 -19.53 -52.26 -18.03
C ASP A 247 -20.99 -52.18 -18.45
N ALA A 248 -21.28 -52.67 -19.65
CA ALA A 248 -22.64 -52.73 -20.15
C ALA A 248 -23.49 -53.60 -19.19
N LYS A 249 -24.51 -52.99 -18.57
CA LYS A 249 -25.46 -53.72 -17.73
C LYS A 249 -26.04 -54.89 -18.53
N LYS A 250 -25.72 -56.13 -18.13
CA LYS A 250 -26.35 -57.34 -18.68
C LYS A 250 -27.86 -57.22 -18.49
N LYS A 251 -28.61 -57.19 -19.60
CA LYS A 251 -30.08 -57.24 -19.57
C LYS A 251 -30.48 -58.55 -18.90
N ARG A 252 -31.06 -58.48 -17.70
CA ARG A 252 -31.78 -59.61 -17.11
C ARG A 252 -32.94 -59.95 -18.04
N ARG A 253 -32.89 -61.13 -18.66
CA ARG A 253 -34.07 -61.72 -19.32
C ARG A 253 -35.10 -62.02 -18.22
N ARG A 254 -36.32 -61.51 -18.42
CA ARG A 254 -37.51 -61.93 -17.67
C ARG A 254 -37.89 -63.33 -18.10
#